data_AF-A0A109FHH9-F1
#
_entry.id   AF-A0A109FHH9-F1
#
_cell.length_a   1.000
_cell.length_b   1.000
_cell.length_c   1.000
_cell.angle_alpha   90.00
_cell.angle_beta   90.00
_cell.angle_gamma   90.00
#
_symmetry.space_group_name_H-M   'P 1'
#
loop_
_entity.id
_entity.type
_entity.pdbx_description
1 polymer ?
#
loop_
_entity_poly.entity_id
_entity_poly.type
_entity_poly.pdbx_seq_one_letter_code
_entity_poly.pdbx_strand_id
1 'polypeptide(L)'
;GNYIGYYRRRREVQHGELDDRLELVPREWIRGKRVLDVGANAGEVSIELAQRFRAAEVVGVDIDPELTQQARRNDLTVEDSAYFPTSLARMFGFLPHPRGLVRSYTESNAVSPRRNRRDANYVEHLFFPENIVFETADWVNTPLQADRDGYDVIFALSVTKWIHLQGLNPGLLAFFRRCFDCLRPGGRLILEPQPFSTYAKNVKTMPELQERYDKL
;
A
#
# COMPACT_ATOMS: atom_id res chain seq x y z
N GLY A 1 -8.09 -5.81 13.51
CA GLY A 1 -6.87 -5.87 14.34
C GLY A 1 -6.05 -4.63 14.12
N ASN A 2 -6.67 -3.48 14.37
CA ASN A 2 -6.20 -2.16 13.93
C ASN A 2 -5.31 -1.59 15.03
N TYR A 3 -4.19 -2.25 15.27
CA TYR A 3 -3.35 -1.86 16.38
C TYR A 3 -2.55 -0.61 16.03
N ILE A 4 -2.67 0.42 16.86
CA ILE A 4 -1.82 1.62 16.79
C ILE A 4 -0.35 1.19 17.00
N GLY A 5 0.54 1.70 16.13
CA GLY A 5 1.97 1.39 16.19
C GLY A 5 2.32 -0.06 15.87
N TYR A 6 1.51 -0.75 15.05
CA TYR A 6 1.77 -2.13 14.61
C TYR A 6 3.19 -2.28 14.05
N TYR A 7 3.57 -1.40 13.12
CA TYR A 7 4.88 -1.42 12.49
C TYR A 7 6.02 -1.02 13.42
N ARG A 8 5.79 -0.11 14.38
CA ARG A 8 6.79 0.24 15.40
C ARG A 8 7.19 -0.98 16.23
N ARG A 9 6.20 -1.69 16.78
CA ARG A 9 6.45 -2.93 17.55
C ARG A 9 7.10 -4.03 16.71
N ARG A 10 6.76 -4.10 15.42
CA ARG A 10 7.36 -5.07 14.50
C ARG A 10 8.85 -4.76 14.27
N ARG A 11 9.20 -3.50 14.03
CA ARG A 11 10.58 -3.03 13.81
C ARG A 11 11.46 -3.16 15.07
N GLU A 12 10.90 -2.93 16.26
CA GLU A 12 11.60 -3.15 17.53
C GLU A 12 12.10 -4.59 17.69
N VAL A 13 11.37 -5.57 17.13
CA VAL A 13 11.76 -6.99 17.16
C VAL A 13 12.75 -7.34 16.03
N GLN A 14 12.72 -6.62 14.91
CA GLN A 14 13.49 -6.93 13.70
C GLN A 14 14.86 -6.24 13.60
N HIS A 15 15.18 -5.28 14.47
CA HIS A 15 16.46 -4.56 14.48
C HIS A 15 16.87 -3.95 13.11
N GLY A 16 15.92 -3.40 12.36
CA GLY A 16 16.13 -2.79 11.03
C GLY A 16 15.38 -1.47 10.81
N GLU A 17 15.89 -0.64 9.89
CA GLU A 17 15.21 0.61 9.46
C GLU A 17 14.08 0.36 8.45
N LEU A 18 14.05 -0.82 7.82
CA LEU A 18 13.11 -1.21 6.77
C LEU A 18 12.19 -2.34 7.23
N ASP A 19 11.09 -2.55 6.52
CA ASP A 19 10.28 -3.76 6.72
C ASP A 19 10.91 -4.93 5.95
N ASP A 20 11.50 -5.89 6.66
CA ASP A 20 12.18 -7.07 6.07
C ASP A 20 11.31 -7.83 5.04
N ARG A 21 9.97 -7.75 5.16
CA ARG A 21 9.08 -8.42 4.20
C ARG A 21 9.22 -7.83 2.80
N LEU A 22 9.54 -6.55 2.68
CA LEU A 22 9.74 -5.89 1.40
C LEU A 22 11.09 -6.26 0.78
N GLU A 23 12.08 -6.71 1.55
CA GLU A 23 13.36 -7.22 1.02
C GLU A 23 13.18 -8.52 0.23
N LEU A 24 12.13 -9.29 0.54
CA LEU A 24 11.79 -10.53 -0.17
C LEU A 24 11.09 -10.26 -1.51
N VAL A 25 10.66 -9.02 -1.77
CA VAL A 25 9.92 -8.66 -2.98
C VAL A 25 10.87 -8.01 -4.00
N PRO A 26 11.02 -8.60 -5.21
CA PRO A 26 11.87 -8.02 -6.24
C PRO A 26 11.39 -6.61 -6.62
N ARG A 27 12.31 -5.64 -6.61
CA ARG A 27 11.95 -4.21 -6.80
C ARG A 27 11.31 -3.95 -8.15
N GLU A 28 11.67 -4.71 -9.18
CA GLU A 28 11.12 -4.62 -10.53
C GLU A 28 9.65 -5.06 -10.62
N TRP A 29 9.15 -5.79 -9.62
CA TRP A 29 7.71 -6.07 -9.52
C TRP A 29 6.92 -4.85 -9.10
N ILE A 30 7.56 -3.85 -8.48
CA ILE A 30 6.91 -2.68 -7.88
C ILE A 30 7.22 -1.40 -8.66
N ARG A 31 8.45 -1.24 -9.15
CA ARG A 31 8.91 -0.02 -9.81
C ARG A 31 8.05 0.32 -11.03
N GLY A 32 7.49 1.53 -11.05
CA GLY A 32 6.62 2.01 -12.12
C GLY A 32 5.29 1.24 -12.24
N LYS A 33 4.88 0.53 -11.18
CA LYS A 33 3.63 -0.25 -11.13
C LYS A 33 2.56 0.43 -10.28
N ARG A 34 1.31 0.10 -10.57
CA ARG A 34 0.15 0.48 -9.76
C ARG A 34 -0.08 -0.57 -8.69
N VAL A 35 -0.04 -0.16 -7.43
CA VAL A 35 0.01 -1.04 -6.26
C VAL A 35 -1.16 -0.77 -5.33
N LEU A 36 -1.79 -1.82 -4.83
CA LEU A 36 -2.76 -1.77 -3.74
C LEU A 36 -2.13 -2.36 -2.47
N ASP A 37 -2.31 -1.72 -1.32
CA ASP A 37 -1.93 -2.23 0.00
C ASP A 37 -3.19 -2.39 0.88
N VAL A 38 -3.62 -3.63 1.08
CA VAL A 38 -4.83 -3.96 1.84
C VAL A 38 -4.50 -4.16 3.32
N GLY A 39 -5.13 -3.35 4.18
CA GLY A 39 -4.78 -3.28 5.60
C GLY A 39 -3.54 -2.41 5.84
N ALA A 40 -3.49 -1.26 5.16
CA ALA A 40 -2.35 -0.35 5.14
C ALA A 40 -1.98 0.23 6.52
N ASN A 41 -2.85 0.12 7.52
CA ASN A 41 -2.66 0.66 8.87
C ASN A 41 -2.29 2.16 8.81
N ALA A 42 -1.24 2.59 9.50
CA ALA A 42 -0.74 3.96 9.48
C ALA A 42 0.19 4.27 8.28
N GLY A 43 0.19 3.41 7.25
CA GLY A 43 0.76 3.67 5.93
C GLY A 43 2.24 3.37 5.76
N GLU A 44 2.92 2.76 6.74
CA GLU A 44 4.38 2.58 6.71
C GLU A 44 4.86 1.78 5.49
N VAL A 45 4.18 0.67 5.15
CA VAL A 45 4.52 -0.13 3.95
C VAL A 45 4.12 0.61 2.68
N SER A 46 2.93 1.21 2.63
CA SER A 46 2.46 1.95 1.46
C SER A 46 3.41 3.11 1.10
N ILE A 47 3.88 3.86 2.10
CA ILE A 47 4.86 4.94 1.94
C ILE A 47 6.19 4.40 1.41
N GLU A 48 6.67 3.26 1.93
CA GLU A 48 7.92 2.66 1.47
C GLU A 48 7.83 2.21 -0.01
N LEU A 49 6.69 1.62 -0.40
CA LEU A 49 6.40 1.23 -1.78
C LEU A 49 6.40 2.44 -2.73
N ALA A 50 5.77 3.54 -2.30
CA ALA A 50 5.68 4.78 -3.07
C ALA A 50 7.05 5.48 -3.19
N GLN A 51 7.73 5.67 -2.05
CA GLN A 51 8.94 6.49 -1.96
C GLN A 51 10.20 5.73 -2.39
N ARG A 52 10.45 4.54 -1.82
CA ARG A 52 11.71 3.79 -2.05
C ARG A 52 11.60 2.87 -3.26
N PHE A 53 10.51 2.13 -3.39
CA PHE A 53 10.33 1.19 -4.50
C PHE A 53 9.88 1.86 -5.80
N ARG A 54 9.52 3.16 -5.73
CA ARG A 54 9.14 3.99 -6.89
C ARG A 54 7.97 3.37 -7.66
N ALA A 55 6.94 2.91 -6.94
CA ALA A 55 5.66 2.59 -7.55
C ALA A 55 5.13 3.80 -8.33
N ALA A 56 4.41 3.55 -9.43
CA ALA A 56 3.76 4.59 -10.21
C ALA A 56 2.60 5.22 -9.43
N GLU A 57 1.88 4.39 -8.68
CA GLU A 57 0.76 4.78 -7.84
C GLU A 57 0.60 3.73 -6.74
N VAL A 58 0.35 4.17 -5.51
CA VAL A 58 0.04 3.32 -4.36
C VAL A 58 -1.32 3.73 -3.79
N VAL A 59 -2.23 2.77 -3.69
CA VAL A 59 -3.50 2.92 -2.99
C VAL A 59 -3.40 2.13 -1.69
N GLY A 60 -3.31 2.82 -0.56
CA GLY A 60 -3.38 2.20 0.76
C GLY A 60 -4.82 2.19 1.27
N VAL A 61 -5.34 1.04 1.68
CA VAL A 61 -6.71 0.93 2.21
C VAL A 61 -6.67 0.34 3.61
N ASP A 62 -7.36 0.99 4.55
CA ASP A 62 -7.63 0.43 5.87
C ASP A 62 -9.10 0.66 6.25
N ILE A 63 -9.65 -0.21 7.09
CA ILE A 63 -11.03 -0.08 7.58
C ILE A 63 -11.14 1.02 8.65
N ASP A 64 -10.01 1.38 9.28
CA ASP A 64 -9.96 2.34 10.38
C ASP A 64 -9.73 3.79 9.89
N PRO A 65 -10.69 4.70 10.09
CA PRO A 65 -10.55 6.09 9.67
C PRO A 65 -9.43 6.83 10.41
N GLU A 66 -9.11 6.45 11.65
CA GLU A 66 -8.05 7.12 12.41
C GLU A 66 -6.67 6.73 11.88
N LEU A 67 -6.48 5.45 11.51
CA LEU A 67 -5.22 4.98 10.94
C LEU A 67 -4.98 5.57 9.55
N THR A 68 -6.01 5.63 8.69
CA THR A 68 -5.85 6.29 7.38
C THR A 68 -5.61 7.79 7.52
N GLN A 69 -6.19 8.45 8.52
CA GLN A 69 -5.88 9.85 8.81
C GLN A 69 -4.42 10.01 9.27
N GLN A 70 -3.92 9.10 10.11
CA GLN A 70 -2.51 9.08 10.50
C GLN A 70 -1.59 8.83 9.30
N ALA A 71 -1.94 7.88 8.43
CA ALA A 71 -1.20 7.58 7.20
C ALA A 71 -1.08 8.80 6.27
N ARG A 72 -2.19 9.53 6.07
CA ARG A 72 -2.21 10.79 5.31
C ARG A 72 -1.36 11.87 5.95
N ARG A 73 -1.20 11.90 7.27
CA ARG A 73 -0.28 12.84 7.94
C ARG A 73 1.17 12.40 7.77
N ASN A 74 1.45 11.11 7.92
CA ASN A 74 2.78 10.54 7.79
C ASN A 74 3.37 10.81 6.40
N ASP A 75 2.56 10.62 5.35
CA ASP A 75 2.89 10.97 3.96
C ASP A 75 3.42 12.42 3.80
N LEU A 76 2.86 13.37 4.57
CA LEU A 76 3.30 14.78 4.54
C LEU A 76 4.55 15.05 5.37
N THR A 77 4.89 14.16 6.31
CA THR A 77 5.99 14.34 7.27
C THR A 77 7.25 13.55 6.93
N VAL A 78 7.21 12.69 5.91
CA VAL A 78 8.44 12.08 5.40
C VAL A 78 9.22 13.17 4.68
N GLU A 79 9.94 13.96 5.48
CA GLU A 79 11.00 14.84 5.03
C GLU A 79 12.00 13.98 4.27
N ASP A 80 11.89 13.99 2.95
CA ASP A 80 13.01 13.59 2.12
C ASP A 80 14.08 14.66 2.32
N SER A 81 14.93 14.47 3.33
CA SER A 81 16.12 15.28 3.57
C SER A 81 17.09 15.25 2.38
N ALA A 82 16.77 14.48 1.33
CA ALA A 82 17.50 14.39 0.09
C ALA A 82 16.80 15.06 -1.11
N TYR A 83 15.62 15.70 -0.95
CA TYR A 83 14.98 16.38 -2.08
C TYR A 83 15.88 17.47 -2.68
N PHE A 84 16.43 18.30 -1.81
CA PHE A 84 17.50 19.23 -2.15
C PHE A 84 18.75 18.82 -1.37
N PRO A 85 19.95 18.84 -1.97
CA PRO A 85 21.20 18.77 -1.20
C PRO A 85 21.16 19.71 -0.01
N THR A 86 21.68 19.27 1.14
CA THR A 86 21.69 20.07 2.38
C THR A 86 22.28 21.48 2.17
N SER A 87 23.17 21.64 1.19
CA SER A 87 23.72 22.93 0.78
C SER A 87 22.66 23.93 0.31
N LEU A 88 21.62 23.49 -0.41
CA LEU A 88 20.55 24.36 -0.90
C LEU A 88 19.65 24.84 0.25
N ALA A 89 19.28 23.97 1.19
CA ALA A 89 18.53 24.38 2.38
C ALA A 89 19.33 25.39 3.23
N ARG A 90 20.66 25.24 3.29
CA ARG A 90 21.54 26.23 3.96
C ARG A 90 21.63 27.56 3.21
N MET A 91 21.59 27.54 1.88
CA MET A 91 21.75 28.73 1.04
C MET A 91 20.47 29.54 0.89
N PHE A 92 19.32 28.87 0.81
CA PHE A 92 18.02 29.48 0.50
C PHE A 92 17.01 29.40 1.65
N GLY A 93 17.37 28.79 2.78
CA GLY A 93 16.48 28.61 3.92
C GLY A 93 15.50 27.44 3.72
N PHE A 94 14.28 27.56 4.26
CA PHE A 94 13.24 26.55 4.09
C PHE A 94 12.91 26.38 2.61
N LEU A 95 13.15 25.17 2.09
CA LEU A 95 12.81 24.81 0.72
C LEU A 95 11.58 23.88 0.76
N PRO A 96 10.40 24.35 0.32
CA PRO A 96 9.21 23.51 0.31
C PRO A 96 9.43 22.32 -0.63
N HIS A 97 8.90 21.16 -0.25
CA HIS A 97 8.85 20.02 -1.16
C HIS A 97 8.03 20.43 -2.39
N PRO A 98 8.58 20.39 -3.59
CA PRO A 98 7.94 20.99 -4.75
C PRO A 98 6.95 19.97 -5.31
N ARG A 99 5.75 19.99 -4.70
CA ARG A 99 4.64 19.15 -5.12
C ARG A 99 4.35 19.33 -6.61
N GLY A 100 4.25 18.23 -7.34
CA GLY A 100 3.95 18.22 -8.78
C GLY A 100 5.07 18.69 -9.71
N LEU A 101 6.28 18.96 -9.20
CA LEU A 101 7.43 19.41 -9.99
C LEU A 101 8.41 18.29 -10.35
N VAL A 102 8.46 17.19 -9.59
CA VAL A 102 9.24 16.01 -10.00
C VAL A 102 8.35 15.07 -10.79
N ARG A 103 8.72 14.88 -12.05
CA ARG A 103 8.05 14.02 -13.01
C ARG A 103 9.09 13.05 -13.55
N SER A 104 8.75 11.77 -13.65
CA SER A 104 9.54 10.83 -14.45
C SER A 104 8.74 10.33 -15.63
N TYR A 105 9.45 10.04 -16.71
CA TYR A 105 8.88 9.59 -17.95
C TYR A 105 9.42 8.20 -18.25
N THR A 106 8.54 7.21 -18.41
CA THR A 106 8.94 5.88 -18.89
C THR A 106 8.37 5.65 -20.28
N GLU A 107 9.17 5.08 -21.18
CA GLU A 107 8.67 4.69 -22.50
C GLU A 107 7.53 3.67 -22.36
N SER A 108 6.43 3.91 -23.08
CA SER A 108 5.29 3.04 -23.16
C SER A 108 5.40 2.18 -24.41
N ASN A 109 5.30 0.87 -24.23
CA ASN A 109 5.17 -0.09 -25.34
C ASN A 109 3.72 -0.17 -25.86
N ALA A 110 2.84 0.72 -25.39
CA ALA A 110 1.42 0.72 -25.74
C ALA A 110 1.23 1.34 -27.14
N VAL A 111 0.81 0.52 -28.10
CA VAL A 111 0.41 0.98 -29.43
C VAL A 111 -0.92 1.73 -29.29
N SER A 112 -0.87 3.06 -29.26
CA SER A 112 -2.08 3.89 -29.32
C SER A 112 -2.59 3.96 -30.77
N PRO A 113 -3.86 3.58 -31.05
CA PRO A 113 -4.39 3.59 -32.43
C PRO A 113 -4.76 4.99 -32.92
N ARG A 114 -4.70 6.02 -32.06
CA ARG A 114 -5.12 7.39 -32.37
C ARG A 114 -4.33 8.42 -31.58
N ARG A 115 -3.20 8.92 -32.12
CA ARG A 115 -2.72 10.28 -31.81
C ARG A 115 -1.60 10.75 -32.75
N ASN A 116 -1.58 12.06 -32.97
CA ASN A 116 -0.68 12.77 -33.87
C ASN A 116 0.80 12.64 -33.47
N ARG A 117 1.63 12.71 -34.51
CA ARG A 117 3.02 12.24 -34.64
C ARG A 117 4.10 13.06 -33.91
N ARG A 118 3.85 13.64 -32.73
CA ARG A 118 4.87 14.46 -32.02
C ARG A 118 4.99 14.29 -30.51
N ASP A 119 4.06 13.66 -29.82
CA ASP A 119 4.23 13.37 -28.40
C ASP A 119 4.77 11.95 -28.26
N ALA A 120 6.05 11.83 -27.91
CA ALA A 120 6.70 10.55 -27.71
C ALA A 120 5.95 9.72 -26.65
N ASN A 121 5.93 8.39 -26.83
CA ASN A 121 5.24 7.40 -26.01
C ASN A 121 5.78 7.38 -24.56
N TYR A 122 5.53 8.40 -23.75
CA TYR A 122 5.97 8.43 -22.36
C TYR A 122 4.76 8.44 -21.43
N VAL A 123 4.80 7.58 -20.40
CA VAL A 123 3.91 7.68 -19.25
C VAL A 123 4.58 8.56 -18.22
N GLU A 124 3.88 9.63 -17.83
CA GLU A 124 4.27 10.51 -16.74
C GLU A 124 3.94 9.82 -15.40
N HIS A 125 4.95 9.69 -14.55
CA HIS A 125 4.80 9.23 -13.17
C HIS A 125 5.09 10.39 -12.23
N LEU A 126 4.14 10.62 -11.33
CA LEU A 126 4.34 11.49 -10.18
C LEU A 126 5.26 10.77 -9.19
N PHE A 127 6.03 11.55 -8.42
CA PHE A 127 6.83 10.99 -7.34
C PHE A 127 6.10 11.14 -6.01
N PHE A 128 6.63 10.48 -4.99
CA PHE A 128 6.17 10.69 -3.61
C PHE A 128 6.32 12.18 -3.23
N PRO A 129 5.33 12.78 -2.55
CA PRO A 129 4.10 12.17 -2.00
C PRO A 129 2.90 12.11 -2.96
N GLU A 130 3.04 12.54 -4.21
CA GLU A 130 1.91 12.62 -5.15
C GLU A 130 1.49 11.27 -5.77
N ASN A 131 2.30 10.22 -5.61
CA ASN A 131 2.01 8.88 -6.12
C ASN A 131 1.39 7.94 -5.07
N ILE A 132 0.86 8.48 -3.97
CA ILE A 132 0.22 7.69 -2.92
C ILE A 132 -1.12 8.31 -2.50
N VAL A 133 -2.12 7.45 -2.26
CA VAL A 133 -3.41 7.84 -1.70
C VAL A 133 -3.83 6.85 -0.62
N PHE A 134 -4.54 7.33 0.39
CA PHE A 134 -5.13 6.49 1.42
C PHE A 134 -6.65 6.59 1.41
N GLU A 135 -7.33 5.45 1.47
CA GLU A 135 -8.79 5.34 1.49
C GLU A 135 -9.26 4.57 2.74
N THR A 136 -10.35 5.05 3.34
CA THR A 136 -10.99 4.34 4.46
C THR A 136 -12.10 3.47 3.92
N ALA A 137 -11.94 2.15 3.97
CA ALA A 137 -12.97 1.22 3.54
C ALA A 137 -12.80 -0.19 4.12
N ASP A 138 -13.93 -0.87 4.32
CA ASP A 138 -13.96 -2.32 4.27
C ASP A 138 -13.73 -2.75 2.82
N TRP A 139 -12.46 -2.93 2.44
CA TRP A 139 -12.09 -3.27 1.07
C TRP A 139 -12.60 -4.64 0.63
N VAL A 140 -13.06 -5.53 1.51
CA VAL A 140 -13.66 -6.79 1.04
C VAL A 140 -15.04 -6.49 0.47
N ASN A 141 -15.83 -5.68 1.17
CA ASN A 141 -17.26 -5.53 0.90
C ASN A 141 -17.65 -4.21 0.21
N THR A 142 -16.77 -3.20 0.18
CA THR A 142 -17.05 -1.86 -0.36
C THR A 142 -16.27 -1.61 -1.64
N PRO A 143 -16.90 -1.48 -2.82
CA PRO A 143 -16.18 -1.18 -4.07
C PRO A 143 -15.55 0.21 -4.03
N LEU A 144 -14.31 0.35 -4.52
CA LEU A 144 -13.65 1.64 -4.63
C LEU A 144 -13.56 2.08 -6.09
N GLN A 145 -13.67 3.39 -6.34
CA GLN A 145 -13.49 3.93 -7.68
C GLN A 145 -12.07 3.63 -8.22
N ALA A 146 -11.07 3.65 -7.33
CA ALA A 146 -9.68 3.32 -7.64
C ALA A 146 -9.49 1.87 -8.15
N ASP A 147 -10.43 0.96 -7.89
CA ASP A 147 -10.31 -0.43 -8.34
C ASP A 147 -10.59 -0.60 -9.84
N ARG A 148 -11.25 0.38 -10.47
CA ARG A 148 -11.69 0.30 -11.88
C ARG A 148 -10.54 0.14 -12.87
N ASP A 149 -9.40 0.75 -12.57
CA ASP A 149 -8.22 0.72 -13.44
C ASP A 149 -7.35 -0.53 -13.22
N GLY A 150 -7.70 -1.36 -12.22
CA GLY A 150 -6.96 -2.54 -11.79
C GLY A 150 -5.58 -2.23 -11.21
N TYR A 151 -4.92 -3.25 -10.68
CA TYR A 151 -3.61 -3.15 -10.06
C TYR A 151 -2.64 -4.15 -10.70
N ASP A 152 -1.36 -3.77 -10.76
CA ASP A 152 -0.30 -4.68 -11.19
C ASP A 152 0.15 -5.56 -10.02
N VAL A 153 0.11 -5.03 -8.79
CA VAL A 153 0.45 -5.76 -7.56
C VAL A 153 -0.54 -5.42 -6.45
N ILE A 154 -0.99 -6.44 -5.72
CA ILE A 154 -1.78 -6.29 -4.50
C ILE A 154 -0.96 -6.86 -3.34
N PHE A 155 -0.76 -6.07 -2.30
CA PHE A 155 -0.22 -6.49 -1.01
C PHE A 155 -1.35 -6.82 -0.04
N ALA A 156 -1.21 -7.96 0.62
CA ALA A 156 -2.12 -8.44 1.64
C ALA A 156 -1.28 -9.01 2.79
N LEU A 157 -0.67 -8.11 3.55
CA LEU A 157 0.29 -8.46 4.58
C LEU A 157 -0.38 -8.52 5.95
N SER A 158 -0.38 -9.68 6.59
CA SER A 158 -0.96 -9.85 7.93
C SER A 158 -2.44 -9.41 8.06
N VAL A 159 -3.23 -9.55 6.98
CA VAL A 159 -4.65 -9.14 6.95
C VAL A 159 -5.63 -10.31 6.91
N THR A 160 -5.23 -11.46 6.34
CA THR A 160 -6.14 -12.59 6.07
C THR A 160 -6.79 -13.17 7.33
N LYS A 161 -6.07 -13.20 8.47
CA LYS A 161 -6.66 -13.63 9.74
C LYS A 161 -7.84 -12.77 10.14
N TRP A 162 -7.72 -11.45 9.99
CA TRP A 162 -8.76 -10.53 10.41
C TRP A 162 -9.98 -10.63 9.50
N ILE A 163 -9.75 -10.77 8.19
CA ILE A 163 -10.82 -11.04 7.22
C ILE A 163 -11.52 -12.35 7.58
N HIS A 164 -10.75 -13.40 7.88
CA HIS A 164 -11.29 -14.72 8.21
C HIS A 164 -12.10 -14.70 9.54
N LEU A 165 -11.60 -14.03 10.58
CA LEU A 165 -12.33 -13.90 11.86
C LEU A 165 -13.60 -13.04 11.73
N GLN A 166 -13.60 -12.05 10.84
CA GLN A 166 -14.75 -11.15 10.67
C GLN A 166 -15.82 -11.73 9.74
N GLY A 167 -15.41 -12.30 8.62
CA GLY A 167 -16.30 -12.76 7.55
C GLY A 167 -16.36 -14.27 7.36
N LEU A 168 -15.67 -15.06 8.21
CA LEU A 168 -15.54 -16.52 8.08
C LEU A 168 -15.00 -16.93 6.70
N ASN A 169 -15.19 -18.19 6.31
CA ASN A 169 -14.82 -18.68 4.98
C ASN A 169 -15.39 -17.82 3.83
N PRO A 170 -16.66 -17.36 3.87
CA PRO A 170 -17.21 -16.50 2.80
C PRO A 170 -16.44 -15.18 2.63
N GLY A 171 -16.05 -14.53 3.73
CA GLY A 171 -15.28 -13.28 3.67
C GLY A 171 -13.90 -13.48 3.05
N LEU A 172 -13.23 -14.60 3.36
CA LEU A 172 -11.93 -14.92 2.78
C LEU A 172 -12.04 -15.25 1.28
N LEU A 173 -13.08 -15.97 0.87
CA LEU A 173 -13.38 -16.25 -0.53
C LEU A 173 -13.71 -14.96 -1.30
N ALA A 174 -14.52 -14.08 -0.72
CA ALA A 174 -14.84 -12.78 -1.32
C ALA A 174 -13.57 -11.92 -1.50
N PHE A 175 -12.69 -11.90 -0.50
CA PHE A 175 -11.40 -11.22 -0.56
C PHE A 175 -10.53 -11.75 -1.71
N PHE A 176 -10.30 -13.06 -1.79
CA PHE A 176 -9.47 -13.63 -2.86
C PHE A 176 -10.10 -13.45 -4.24
N ARG A 177 -11.44 -13.54 -4.35
CA ARG A 177 -12.14 -13.26 -5.59
C ARG A 177 -11.93 -11.82 -6.04
N ARG A 178 -12.05 -10.87 -5.12
CA ARG A 178 -11.82 -9.44 -5.41
C ARG A 178 -10.36 -9.17 -5.78
N CYS A 179 -9.39 -9.79 -5.10
CA CYS A 179 -7.98 -9.69 -5.52
C CYS A 179 -7.80 -10.15 -6.98
N PHE A 180 -8.41 -11.28 -7.35
CA PHE A 180 -8.35 -11.77 -8.73
C PHE A 180 -8.98 -10.79 -9.73
N ASP A 181 -10.19 -10.28 -9.43
CA ASP A 181 -10.91 -9.36 -10.31
C ASP A 181 -10.24 -7.98 -10.44
N CYS A 182 -9.54 -7.52 -9.40
CA CYS A 182 -8.82 -6.25 -9.40
C CYS A 182 -7.39 -6.35 -9.96
N LEU A 183 -6.83 -7.54 -10.18
CA LEU A 183 -5.50 -7.71 -10.77
C LEU A 183 -5.57 -7.61 -12.30
N ARG A 184 -4.65 -6.82 -12.87
CA ARG A 184 -4.42 -6.79 -14.32
C ARG A 184 -3.83 -8.14 -14.78
N PRO A 185 -3.97 -8.50 -16.08
CA PRO A 185 -3.31 -9.68 -16.62
C PRO A 185 -1.81 -9.68 -16.32
N GLY A 186 -1.31 -10.77 -15.73
CA GLY A 186 0.09 -10.90 -15.29
C GLY A 186 0.42 -10.18 -13.97
N GLY A 187 -0.58 -9.63 -13.29
CA GLY A 187 -0.46 -9.04 -11.96
C GLY A 187 -0.20 -10.07 -10.86
N ARG A 188 0.21 -9.59 -9.68
CA ARG A 188 0.66 -10.43 -8.57
C ARG A 188 -0.07 -10.10 -7.28
N LEU A 189 -0.48 -11.14 -6.55
CA LEU A 189 -0.87 -11.03 -5.15
C LEU A 189 0.32 -11.42 -4.26
N ILE A 190 0.77 -10.49 -3.42
CA ILE A 190 1.79 -10.73 -2.39
C ILE A 190 1.06 -10.94 -1.06
N LEU A 191 1.07 -12.19 -0.58
CA LEU A 191 0.27 -12.62 0.56
C LEU A 191 1.17 -13.05 1.73
N GLU A 192 0.97 -12.45 2.91
CA GLU A 192 1.53 -12.94 4.17
C GLU A 192 0.38 -13.38 5.08
N PRO A 193 0.00 -14.67 5.07
CA PRO A 193 -1.04 -15.17 5.96
C PRO A 193 -0.50 -15.39 7.37
N GLN A 194 -1.30 -15.05 8.39
CA GLN A 194 -0.93 -15.39 9.76
C GLN A 194 -1.29 -16.84 10.10
N PRO A 195 -0.45 -17.56 10.87
CA PRO A 195 -0.74 -18.93 11.28
C PRO A 195 -2.05 -19.04 12.07
N PHE A 196 -2.80 -20.12 11.86
CA PHE A 196 -4.06 -20.39 12.55
C PHE A 196 -3.89 -20.45 14.08
N SER A 197 -2.74 -20.93 14.57
CA SER A 197 -2.39 -20.93 16.00
C SER A 197 -2.45 -19.54 16.66
N THR A 198 -2.36 -18.45 15.88
CA THR A 198 -2.48 -17.09 16.38
C THR A 198 -3.92 -16.57 16.51
N TYR A 199 -4.92 -17.32 16.02
CA TYR A 199 -6.33 -16.92 16.07
C TYR A 199 -6.85 -16.94 17.51
N ALA A 200 -6.73 -18.09 18.18
CA ALA A 200 -7.17 -18.26 19.57
C ALA A 200 -6.55 -17.21 20.51
N LYS A 201 -5.27 -16.86 20.31
CA LYS A 201 -4.58 -15.86 21.13
C LYS A 201 -5.22 -14.47 21.01
N ASN A 202 -5.60 -14.06 19.80
CA ASN A 202 -6.16 -12.74 19.55
C ASN A 202 -7.65 -12.65 19.93
N VAL A 203 -8.39 -13.75 19.77
CA VAL A 203 -9.80 -13.84 20.19
C VAL A 203 -9.93 -13.69 21.70
N LYS A 204 -8.98 -14.21 22.49
CA LYS A 204 -8.95 -13.98 23.95
C LYS A 204 -8.92 -12.50 24.35
N THR A 205 -8.32 -11.65 23.51
CA THR A 205 -8.25 -10.20 23.74
C THR A 205 -9.42 -9.44 23.12
N MET A 206 -10.27 -10.12 22.35
CA MET A 206 -11.39 -9.55 21.57
C MET A 206 -12.60 -10.50 21.70
N PRO A 207 -13.29 -10.50 22.86
CA PRO A 207 -14.38 -11.45 23.15
C PRO A 207 -15.52 -11.44 22.12
N GLU A 208 -15.73 -10.31 21.44
CA GLU A 208 -16.70 -10.15 20.35
C GLU A 208 -16.41 -11.06 19.14
N LEU A 209 -15.18 -11.57 19.02
CA LEU A 209 -14.79 -12.51 17.96
C LEU A 209 -14.95 -13.98 18.38
N GLN A 210 -15.28 -14.26 19.64
CA GLN A 210 -15.34 -15.64 20.16
C GLN A 210 -16.38 -16.48 19.41
N GLU A 211 -17.60 -15.96 19.26
CA GLU A 211 -18.68 -16.66 18.56
C GLU A 211 -18.33 -16.98 17.10
N ARG A 212 -17.55 -16.13 16.45
CA ARG A 212 -17.10 -16.34 15.07
C ARG A 212 -15.95 -17.33 15.00
N TYR A 213 -15.01 -17.24 15.94
CA TYR A 213 -13.91 -18.18 16.06
C TYR A 213 -14.41 -19.61 16.32
N ASP A 214 -15.44 -19.78 17.14
CA ASP A 214 -16.03 -21.09 17.42
C ASP A 214 -16.70 -21.74 16.18
N LYS A 215 -16.94 -20.95 15.12
CA LYS A 215 -17.48 -21.41 13.82
C LYS A 215 -16.38 -21.71 12.78
N LEU A 216 -15.10 -21.50 13.10
CA LEU A 216 -13.95 -21.78 12.23
C LEU A 216 -13.38 -23.17 12.48
#